data_AF-A0A7W2ECY4-F1
#
_entry.id   AF-A0A7W2ECY4-F1
#
_cell.length_a   1.000
_cell.length_b   1.000
_cell.length_c   1.000
_cell.angle_alpha   90.00
_cell.angle_beta   90.00
_cell.angle_gamma   90.00
#
_symmetry.space_group_name_H-M   'P 1'
#
loop_
_entity.id
_entity.type
_entity.pdbx_description
1 polymer ?
#
loop_
_entity_poly.entity_id
_entity_poly.type
_entity_poly.pdbx_seq_one_letter_code
_entity_poly.pdbx_strand_id
1 'polypeptide(L)'
;MTRINQATKLLIAVPTALAIASCSATEDTTADTAAGTGGKAPTVTASIGGAGADTAAQGADLPETVTQEKTVTEAAAQPPVTRPLPPAPAPAPEGDNCASLPTDPRQQYATGTAPGRMPAADSQSDMNYWIENIENHYDPCAPISWITFRGSLGDGDRPAGTGASISDGLALYVNGQPAGDMRLFTEVESIELLNDGQLRLSWGERGEATAAGITDHYTVDLTAQGDAVQPVAGDVEQFNRFWNQSGYLLN
;
A
#
# COMPACT_ATOMS: atom_id res chain seq x y z
N MET A 1 61.17 -52.86 -12.49
CA MET A 1 60.00 -53.46 -13.18
C MET A 1 58.98 -52.37 -13.39
N THR A 2 58.31 -52.35 -14.55
CA THR A 2 57.52 -51.20 -15.05
C THR A 2 56.03 -51.52 -15.10
N ARG A 3 55.16 -50.68 -14.52
CA ARG A 3 53.73 -50.47 -14.84
C ARG A 3 53.35 -49.04 -14.42
N ILE A 4 53.27 -48.07 -15.33
CA ILE A 4 52.16 -47.73 -16.25
C ILE A 4 50.98 -47.05 -15.55
N ASN A 5 50.81 -45.75 -15.85
CA ASN A 5 49.63 -44.94 -15.54
C ASN A 5 48.38 -45.46 -16.27
N GLN A 6 47.20 -45.30 -15.66
CA GLN A 6 45.99 -44.96 -16.40
C GLN A 6 45.20 -43.86 -15.67
N ALA A 7 44.81 -42.84 -16.43
CA ALA A 7 43.97 -41.75 -15.97
C ALA A 7 42.52 -42.01 -16.39
N THR A 8 41.57 -41.79 -15.48
CA THR A 8 40.14 -41.84 -15.80
C THR A 8 39.60 -40.42 -15.87
N LYS A 9 39.42 -39.91 -17.10
CA LYS A 9 38.61 -38.71 -17.34
C LYS A 9 37.14 -39.13 -17.43
N LEU A 10 36.31 -38.66 -16.50
CA LEU A 10 34.86 -38.83 -16.58
C LEU A 10 34.26 -37.62 -17.28
N LEU A 11 33.76 -37.82 -18.51
CA LEU A 11 33.01 -36.81 -19.25
C LEU A 11 31.54 -36.86 -18.80
N ILE A 12 31.06 -35.79 -18.15
CA ILE A 12 29.64 -35.60 -17.86
C ILE A 12 29.03 -34.86 -19.05
N ALA A 13 28.10 -35.50 -19.75
CA ALA A 13 27.34 -34.89 -20.83
C ALA A 13 26.12 -34.14 -20.27
N VAL A 14 25.91 -32.91 -20.72
CA VAL A 14 24.71 -32.10 -20.40
C VAL A 14 23.74 -32.17 -21.59
N PRO A 15 22.50 -32.64 -21.41
CA PRO A 15 21.46 -32.52 -22.43
C PRO A 15 20.81 -31.12 -22.35
N THR A 16 21.11 -30.26 -23.32
CA THR A 16 20.34 -29.03 -23.57
C THR A 16 19.05 -29.38 -24.31
N ALA A 17 17.90 -29.11 -23.68
CA ALA A 17 16.58 -29.17 -24.31
C ALA A 17 15.92 -27.79 -24.18
N LEU A 18 16.00 -26.97 -25.23
CA LEU A 18 15.34 -25.68 -25.31
C LEU A 18 14.12 -25.80 -26.23
N ALA A 19 12.93 -25.85 -25.66
CA ALA A 19 11.68 -25.86 -26.42
C ALA A 19 11.25 -24.42 -26.72
N ILE A 20 11.24 -24.06 -28.01
CA ILE A 20 10.80 -22.74 -28.47
C ILE A 20 9.31 -22.83 -28.82
N ALA A 21 8.44 -22.24 -28.01
CA ALA A 21 7.02 -22.12 -28.32
C ALA A 21 6.78 -20.88 -29.19
N SER A 22 6.61 -21.08 -30.50
CA SER A 22 6.25 -20.01 -31.44
C SER A 22 4.74 -19.74 -31.41
N CYS A 23 4.32 -18.65 -30.76
CA CYS A 23 2.97 -18.11 -30.96
C CYS A 23 2.87 -17.46 -32.34
N SER A 24 1.93 -17.93 -33.15
CA SER A 24 1.64 -17.39 -34.48
C SER A 24 0.90 -16.06 -34.36
N ALA A 25 1.48 -14.98 -34.90
CA ALA A 25 0.71 -13.78 -35.21
C ALA A 25 -0.04 -13.99 -36.52
N THR A 26 -1.37 -13.97 -36.49
CA THR A 26 -2.19 -13.87 -37.71
C THR A 26 -2.36 -12.39 -38.04
N GLU A 27 -1.50 -11.87 -38.90
CA GLU A 27 -1.83 -10.69 -39.69
C GLU A 27 -2.68 -11.15 -40.87
N ASP A 28 -3.89 -10.59 -41.01
CA ASP A 28 -4.54 -10.51 -42.32
C ASP A 28 -5.02 -9.08 -42.53
N THR A 29 -4.71 -8.53 -43.69
CA THR A 29 -4.85 -7.11 -44.00
C THR A 29 -5.93 -6.92 -45.05
N THR A 30 -6.99 -6.20 -44.70
CA THR A 30 -7.78 -5.49 -45.71
C THR A 30 -8.22 -4.14 -45.16
N ALA A 31 -7.61 -3.07 -45.67
CA ALA A 31 -8.22 -1.76 -45.63
C ALA A 31 -9.10 -1.59 -46.86
N ASP A 32 -10.35 -1.14 -46.71
CA ASP A 32 -10.87 -0.18 -47.69
C ASP A 32 -12.02 0.70 -47.17
N THR A 33 -11.95 1.97 -47.60
CA THR A 33 -12.99 2.99 -47.83
C THR A 33 -14.17 3.15 -46.85
N ALA A 34 -14.26 4.38 -46.30
CA ALA A 34 -15.43 4.89 -45.60
C ALA A 34 -16.44 5.57 -46.54
N ALA A 35 -17.73 5.22 -46.44
CA ALA A 35 -18.87 6.09 -46.80
C ALA A 35 -20.21 5.56 -46.25
N GLY A 36 -21.09 6.45 -45.78
CA GLY A 36 -22.54 6.24 -45.90
C GLY A 36 -23.35 5.75 -44.67
N THR A 37 -23.95 6.70 -43.97
CA THR A 37 -25.38 6.68 -43.54
C THR A 37 -25.99 5.46 -42.79
N GLY A 38 -26.13 5.62 -41.47
CA GLY A 38 -27.41 5.47 -40.75
C GLY A 38 -27.97 4.07 -40.45
N GLY A 39 -28.42 3.84 -39.19
CA GLY A 39 -29.27 2.69 -38.87
C GLY A 39 -29.26 2.22 -37.41
N LYS A 40 -30.24 2.69 -36.63
CA LYS A 40 -30.93 2.02 -35.51
C LYS A 40 -30.23 0.89 -34.71
N ALA A 41 -30.17 1.08 -33.39
CA ALA A 41 -29.91 0.00 -32.42
C ALA A 41 -31.06 -1.05 -32.40
N PRO A 42 -30.76 -2.34 -32.11
CA PRO A 42 -31.78 -3.35 -31.86
C PRO A 42 -32.17 -3.40 -30.38
N THR A 43 -33.45 -3.18 -30.11
CA THR A 43 -34.11 -3.59 -28.86
C THR A 43 -34.29 -5.10 -28.84
N VAL A 44 -34.01 -5.76 -27.71
CA VAL A 44 -34.43 -7.16 -27.47
C VAL A 44 -35.52 -7.16 -26.40
N THR A 45 -36.74 -7.50 -26.80
CA THR A 45 -37.93 -7.58 -25.94
C THR A 45 -38.15 -9.01 -25.44
N ALA A 46 -38.59 -9.16 -24.19
CA ALA A 46 -38.86 -10.45 -23.56
C ALA A 46 -40.22 -11.07 -23.97
N SER A 47 -40.37 -12.39 -23.76
CA SER A 47 -41.64 -13.15 -23.82
C SER A 47 -41.44 -14.53 -23.16
N ILE A 48 -41.90 -14.81 -21.94
CA ILE A 48 -43.25 -15.18 -21.39
C ILE A 48 -43.53 -16.70 -21.27
N GLY A 49 -44.06 -17.09 -20.10
CA GLY A 49 -44.67 -18.39 -19.77
C GLY A 49 -44.03 -19.09 -18.55
N GLY A 50 -44.75 -19.55 -17.51
CA GLY A 50 -46.18 -19.41 -17.17
C GLY A 50 -46.66 -20.46 -16.14
N ALA A 51 -47.77 -20.16 -15.42
CA ALA A 51 -48.51 -20.97 -14.43
C ALA A 51 -47.92 -21.13 -13.00
N GLY A 52 -48.70 -21.11 -11.91
CA GLY A 52 -50.14 -20.77 -11.77
C GLY A 52 -50.80 -21.25 -10.44
N ALA A 53 -51.94 -20.63 -10.07
CA ALA A 53 -52.89 -20.95 -8.97
C ALA A 53 -52.52 -20.59 -7.50
N ASP A 54 -53.41 -20.29 -6.53
CA ASP A 54 -54.76 -19.63 -6.41
C ASP A 54 -55.20 -19.69 -4.90
N THR A 55 -56.22 -19.02 -4.31
CA THR A 55 -56.86 -17.67 -4.45
C THR A 55 -57.96 -17.49 -3.34
N ALA A 56 -58.27 -16.23 -2.93
CA ALA A 56 -59.48 -15.77 -2.18
C ALA A 56 -59.68 -16.17 -0.67
N ALA A 57 -60.48 -15.49 0.20
CA ALA A 57 -61.02 -14.09 0.25
C ALA A 57 -61.72 -13.72 1.61
N GLN A 58 -61.65 -12.41 1.98
CA GLN A 58 -62.69 -11.47 2.51
C GLN A 58 -63.65 -11.73 3.72
N GLY A 59 -63.95 -10.65 4.48
CA GLY A 59 -65.13 -10.40 5.37
C GLY A 59 -64.77 -9.90 6.80
N ALA A 60 -64.96 -8.63 7.21
CA ALA A 60 -66.20 -7.93 7.68
C ALA A 60 -66.73 -8.42 9.05
N ASP A 61 -67.24 -7.63 10.04
CA ASP A 61 -67.29 -6.18 10.37
C ASP A 61 -67.57 -6.02 11.90
N LEU A 62 -67.60 -4.80 12.46
CA LEU A 62 -67.84 -4.39 13.88
C LEU A 62 -69.30 -4.66 14.39
N PRO A 63 -69.73 -4.39 15.67
CA PRO A 63 -69.10 -3.63 16.78
C PRO A 63 -69.25 -4.21 18.22
N GLU A 64 -68.67 -3.55 19.25
CA GLU A 64 -69.41 -2.99 20.41
C GLU A 64 -68.51 -2.19 21.38
N THR A 65 -69.13 -1.29 22.16
CA THR A 65 -68.49 -0.33 23.09
C THR A 65 -68.51 -0.85 24.52
N VAL A 66 -67.55 -0.46 25.40
CA VAL A 66 -67.80 -0.06 26.81
C VAL A 66 -66.51 0.37 27.55
N THR A 67 -66.60 1.56 28.19
CA THR A 67 -65.86 2.09 29.35
C THR A 67 -64.32 2.09 29.40
N GLN A 68 -63.76 3.31 29.46
CA GLN A 68 -62.40 3.58 29.94
C GLN A 68 -62.32 3.41 31.47
N GLU A 69 -61.32 2.70 31.97
CA GLU A 69 -60.87 2.83 33.36
C GLU A 69 -59.43 3.34 33.40
N LYS A 70 -59.21 4.46 34.08
CA LYS A 70 -57.97 5.24 34.05
C LYS A 70 -57.03 4.82 35.17
N THR A 71 -56.26 3.76 34.95
CA THR A 71 -55.19 3.37 35.88
C THR A 71 -53.94 4.22 35.63
N VAL A 72 -53.71 5.21 36.50
CA VAL A 72 -52.47 6.00 36.51
C VAL A 72 -51.39 5.20 37.24
N THR A 73 -50.49 4.57 36.48
CA THR A 73 -49.24 4.03 37.02
C THR A 73 -48.17 5.12 36.96
N GLU A 74 -47.83 5.67 38.13
CA GLU A 74 -46.77 6.66 38.28
C GLU A 74 -45.40 6.01 38.07
N ALA A 75 -44.88 6.08 36.84
CA ALA A 75 -43.52 5.67 36.54
C ALA A 75 -42.55 6.73 37.09
N ALA A 76 -41.91 6.43 38.23
CA ALA A 76 -40.94 7.31 38.86
C ALA A 76 -39.83 7.69 37.86
N ALA A 77 -39.65 9.00 37.64
CA ALA A 77 -38.63 9.51 36.75
C ALA A 77 -37.23 9.14 37.26
N GLN A 78 -36.51 8.32 36.50
CA GLN A 78 -35.07 8.15 36.70
C GLN A 78 -34.39 9.49 36.40
N PRO A 79 -33.53 10.01 37.28
CA PRO A 79 -32.79 11.23 36.98
C PRO A 79 -31.89 11.00 35.76
N PRO A 80 -31.71 12.01 34.88
CA PRO A 80 -30.85 11.86 33.71
C PRO A 80 -29.43 11.55 34.18
N VAL A 81 -28.89 10.42 33.71
CA VAL A 81 -27.51 10.03 33.99
C VAL A 81 -26.62 10.94 33.16
N THR A 82 -26.13 12.04 33.75
CA THR A 82 -25.17 12.94 33.11
C THR A 82 -23.88 12.19 32.84
N ARG A 83 -23.76 11.63 31.63
CA ARG A 83 -22.48 11.11 31.12
C ARG A 83 -21.51 12.29 31.07
N PRO A 84 -20.34 12.23 31.73
CA PRO A 84 -19.32 13.24 31.53
C PRO A 84 -19.03 13.36 30.04
N LEU A 85 -18.99 14.59 29.50
CA LEU A 85 -18.37 14.79 28.20
C LEU A 85 -16.93 14.27 28.30
N PRO A 86 -16.40 13.58 27.27
CA PRO A 86 -14.95 13.41 27.18
C PRO A 86 -14.30 14.80 27.26
N PRO A 87 -13.15 14.94 27.96
CA PRO A 87 -12.46 16.22 28.00
C PRO A 87 -12.25 16.70 26.56
N ALA A 88 -12.48 18.00 26.33
CA ALA A 88 -12.18 18.59 25.04
C ALA A 88 -10.70 18.29 24.69
N PRO A 89 -10.37 18.02 23.41
CA PRO A 89 -8.98 17.87 23.00
C PRO A 89 -8.17 19.04 23.56
N ALA A 90 -7.01 18.74 24.14
CA ALA A 90 -6.08 19.78 24.53
C ALA A 90 -5.81 20.66 23.29
N PRO A 91 -5.73 22.00 23.42
CA PRO A 91 -5.34 22.83 22.30
C PRO A 91 -4.01 22.31 21.75
N ALA A 92 -3.94 22.09 20.43
CA ALA A 92 -2.69 21.73 19.78
C ALA A 92 -1.63 22.77 20.19
N PRO A 93 -0.40 22.33 20.55
CA PRO A 93 0.61 23.25 21.04
C PRO A 93 0.87 24.35 20.00
N GLU A 94 0.87 25.60 20.45
CA GLU A 94 1.20 26.73 19.59
C GLU A 94 2.61 26.53 19.01
N GLY A 95 2.76 26.77 17.70
CA GLY A 95 3.79 26.19 16.83
C GLY A 95 5.24 26.66 17.03
N ASP A 96 5.57 27.22 18.19
CA ASP A 96 6.89 27.80 18.50
C ASP A 96 7.82 26.83 19.27
N ASN A 97 7.37 25.62 19.62
CA ASN A 97 8.15 24.61 20.36
C ASN A 97 8.48 23.33 19.57
N CYS A 98 8.28 23.34 18.24
CA CYS A 98 8.69 22.22 17.40
C CYS A 98 10.22 22.14 17.26
N ALA A 99 10.75 20.99 16.88
CA ALA A 99 12.20 20.80 16.80
C ALA A 99 12.83 21.76 15.75
N SER A 100 13.61 22.73 16.22
CA SER A 100 14.42 23.63 15.39
C SER A 100 15.61 22.88 14.80
N LEU A 101 15.37 22.12 13.74
CA LEU A 101 16.41 21.29 13.11
C LEU A 101 17.40 22.11 12.29
N PRO A 102 18.70 21.74 12.28
CA PRO A 102 19.68 22.32 11.35
C PRO A 102 19.33 22.11 9.87
N THR A 103 18.61 21.03 9.55
CA THR A 103 18.14 20.67 8.21
C THR A 103 16.66 20.30 8.30
N ASP A 104 15.78 21.05 7.62
CA ASP A 104 14.37 20.69 7.44
C ASP A 104 14.21 19.96 6.10
N PRO A 105 13.88 18.64 6.09
CA PRO A 105 13.81 17.87 4.86
C PRO A 105 12.72 18.37 3.90
N ARG A 106 11.75 19.20 4.33
CA ARG A 106 10.76 19.81 3.43
C ARG A 106 11.37 20.77 2.42
N GLN A 107 12.54 21.34 2.71
CA GLN A 107 13.26 22.22 1.77
C GLN A 107 13.97 21.44 0.67
N GLN A 108 14.42 20.21 0.96
CA GLN A 108 15.13 19.35 0.02
C GLN A 108 14.19 18.40 -0.74
N TYR A 109 13.12 17.96 -0.08
CA TYR A 109 12.22 16.91 -0.52
C TYR A 109 10.76 17.40 -0.48
N ALA A 110 10.46 18.47 -1.22
CA ALA A 110 9.10 18.99 -1.30
C ALA A 110 8.17 18.03 -2.10
N THR A 111 6.91 17.89 -1.68
CA THR A 111 5.90 17.06 -2.38
C THR A 111 5.78 17.44 -3.85
N GLY A 112 5.72 16.43 -4.73
CA GLY A 112 5.54 16.64 -6.17
C GLY A 112 6.80 17.10 -6.93
N THR A 113 7.99 17.01 -6.32
CA THR A 113 9.26 17.43 -6.95
C THR A 113 10.11 16.24 -7.42
N ALA A 114 10.81 16.43 -8.54
CA ALA A 114 11.76 15.48 -9.13
C ALA A 114 12.65 16.16 -10.20
N PRO A 115 13.83 15.61 -10.55
CA PRO A 115 14.47 14.44 -9.95
C PRO A 115 15.60 14.79 -8.95
N GLY A 116 15.95 13.83 -8.11
CA GLY A 116 17.09 13.88 -7.19
C GLY A 116 17.78 12.51 -7.07
N ARG A 117 18.94 12.44 -6.38
CA ARG A 117 19.73 11.21 -6.20
C ARG A 117 20.16 11.05 -4.74
N MET A 118 19.84 9.91 -4.14
CA MET A 118 20.34 9.50 -2.83
C MET A 118 21.42 8.41 -2.98
N PRO A 119 22.63 8.59 -2.43
CA PRO A 119 23.63 7.52 -2.35
C PRO A 119 23.18 6.39 -1.44
N ALA A 120 23.62 5.16 -1.73
CA ALA A 120 23.55 4.08 -0.74
C ALA A 120 24.36 4.45 0.52
N ALA A 121 23.87 4.01 1.69
CA ALA A 121 24.57 4.19 2.96
C ALA A 121 25.82 3.31 3.10
N ASP A 122 25.88 2.19 2.37
CA ASP A 122 27.12 1.43 2.19
C ASP A 122 28.03 2.13 1.18
N SER A 123 29.12 2.71 1.65
CA SER A 123 30.11 3.43 0.85
C SER A 123 30.88 2.56 -0.16
N GLN A 124 30.74 1.23 -0.11
CA GLN A 124 31.27 0.31 -1.11
C GLN A 124 30.29 0.03 -2.26
N SER A 125 29.03 0.46 -2.14
CA SER A 125 28.04 0.33 -3.20
C SER A 125 28.12 1.50 -4.19
N ASP A 126 28.11 1.19 -5.48
CA ASP A 126 27.94 2.14 -6.58
C ASP A 126 26.46 2.45 -6.87
N MET A 127 25.54 1.69 -6.26
CA MET A 127 24.09 1.82 -6.42
C MET A 127 23.55 3.07 -5.73
N ASN A 128 22.54 3.67 -6.35
CA ASN A 128 21.87 4.88 -5.88
C ASN A 128 20.37 4.75 -6.07
N TYR A 129 19.62 5.45 -5.24
CA TYR A 129 18.19 5.63 -5.43
C TYR A 129 17.94 6.95 -6.16
N TRP A 130 17.30 6.85 -7.33
CA TRP A 130 16.91 7.99 -8.16
C TRP A 130 15.45 8.31 -7.91
N ILE A 131 15.19 9.55 -7.47
CA ILE A 131 13.87 10.02 -7.06
C ILE A 131 13.13 10.56 -8.29
N GLU A 132 11.96 9.98 -8.57
CA GLU A 132 11.05 10.33 -9.66
C GLU A 132 9.81 11.11 -9.17
N ASN A 133 9.44 10.96 -7.90
CA ASN A 133 8.44 11.79 -7.22
C ASN A 133 8.61 11.73 -5.69
N ILE A 134 8.05 12.70 -4.97
CA ILE A 134 8.07 12.77 -3.51
C ILE A 134 6.66 13.00 -2.98
N GLU A 135 6.30 12.25 -1.95
CA GLU A 135 5.11 12.44 -1.12
C GLU A 135 5.57 12.72 0.32
N ASN A 136 5.57 14.00 0.68
CA ASN A 136 6.10 14.47 1.97
C ASN A 136 4.95 14.68 2.98
N HIS A 137 4.97 13.86 4.04
CA HIS A 137 4.13 13.97 5.23
C HIS A 137 4.98 14.27 6.47
N TYR A 138 6.11 14.96 6.28
CA TYR A 138 7.05 15.29 7.35
C TYR A 138 6.52 16.45 8.19
N ASP A 139 6.49 16.22 9.49
CA ASP A 139 6.18 17.21 10.51
C ASP A 139 7.26 17.16 11.61
N PRO A 140 8.01 18.26 11.86
CA PRO A 140 8.98 18.34 12.96
C PRO A 140 8.34 18.44 14.36
N CYS A 141 7.02 18.67 14.43
CA CYS A 141 6.24 18.75 15.65
C CYS A 141 5.66 17.39 16.07
N ALA A 142 5.48 16.47 15.12
CA ALA A 142 4.84 15.18 15.36
C ALA A 142 5.81 14.17 16.01
N PRO A 143 5.34 13.33 16.95
CA PRO A 143 6.15 12.25 17.51
C PRO A 143 6.59 11.23 16.46
N ILE A 144 5.80 11.02 15.40
CA ILE A 144 6.18 10.26 14.20
C ILE A 144 5.71 10.97 12.92
N SER A 145 6.56 11.02 11.90
CA SER A 145 6.23 11.55 10.57
C SER A 145 7.07 10.87 9.48
N TRP A 146 6.76 11.06 8.19
CA TRP A 146 7.42 10.31 7.10
C TRP A 146 7.53 11.06 5.79
N ILE A 147 8.43 10.57 4.92
CA ILE A 147 8.46 10.95 3.50
C ILE A 147 8.53 9.64 2.69
N THR A 148 7.61 9.51 1.74
CA THR A 148 7.66 8.45 0.74
C THR A 148 8.24 9.01 -0.55
N PHE A 149 9.25 8.34 -1.08
CA PHE A 149 9.89 8.64 -2.35
C PHE A 149 9.47 7.58 -3.34
N ARG A 150 9.10 7.98 -4.56
CA ARG A 150 8.90 7.05 -5.68
C ARG A 150 10.04 7.19 -6.65
N GLY A 151 10.45 6.10 -7.29
CA GLY A 151 11.61 6.11 -8.15
C GLY A 151 12.20 4.74 -8.39
N SER A 152 13.50 4.71 -8.65
CA SER A 152 14.18 3.50 -9.06
C SER A 152 15.67 3.46 -8.71
N LEU A 153 16.17 2.24 -8.54
CA LEU A 153 17.59 1.95 -8.40
C LEU A 153 18.35 2.26 -9.70
N GLY A 154 19.58 2.75 -9.55
CA GLY A 154 20.48 3.06 -10.66
C GLY A 154 21.94 3.14 -10.26
N ASP A 155 22.79 3.42 -11.23
CA ASP A 155 24.22 3.65 -11.02
C ASP A 155 24.46 5.14 -10.64
N GLY A 156 25.72 5.58 -10.68
CA GLY A 156 26.09 6.97 -10.39
C GLY A 156 25.55 7.99 -11.40
N ASP A 157 25.28 7.56 -12.63
CA ASP A 157 25.00 8.42 -13.78
C ASP A 157 23.51 8.45 -14.15
N ARG A 158 22.76 7.36 -13.87
CA ARG A 158 21.34 7.21 -14.28
C ARG A 158 20.56 6.13 -13.51
N PRO A 159 19.22 6.18 -13.51
CA PRO A 159 18.37 5.03 -13.20
C PRO A 159 18.70 3.80 -14.07
N ALA A 160 18.51 2.60 -13.53
CA ALA A 160 18.76 1.36 -14.27
C ALA A 160 17.74 1.13 -15.41
N GLY A 161 16.53 1.69 -15.30
CA GLY A 161 15.52 1.69 -16.36
C GLY A 161 14.81 0.33 -16.55
N THR A 162 14.72 -0.49 -15.50
CA THR A 162 14.04 -1.80 -15.54
C THR A 162 12.85 -1.85 -14.58
N GLY A 163 11.84 -2.67 -14.88
CA GLY A 163 10.70 -2.87 -13.97
C GLY A 163 11.08 -3.52 -12.62
N ALA A 164 12.25 -4.18 -12.54
CA ALA A 164 12.77 -4.76 -11.30
C ALA A 164 13.52 -3.74 -10.43
N SER A 165 14.02 -2.64 -11.03
CA SER A 165 14.68 -1.55 -10.29
C SER A 165 13.71 -0.52 -9.71
N ILE A 166 12.42 -0.54 -10.08
CA ILE A 166 11.40 0.35 -9.51
C ILE A 166 11.11 -0.09 -8.06
N SER A 167 11.15 0.86 -7.14
CA SER A 167 10.87 0.65 -5.72
C SER A 167 10.49 1.96 -5.06
N ASP A 168 9.63 1.90 -4.05
CA ASP A 168 9.38 3.06 -3.19
C ASP A 168 10.40 3.12 -2.04
N GLY A 169 10.89 4.32 -1.77
CA GLY A 169 11.72 4.63 -0.62
C GLY A 169 10.88 5.19 0.51
N LEU A 170 11.10 4.73 1.74
CA LEU A 170 10.44 5.24 2.94
C LEU A 170 11.49 5.77 3.93
N ALA A 171 11.36 7.04 4.29
CA ALA A 171 12.06 7.65 5.41
C ALA A 171 11.07 7.92 6.54
N LEU A 172 11.38 7.42 7.74
CA LEU A 172 10.61 7.66 8.95
C LEU A 172 11.38 8.63 9.85
N TYR A 173 10.63 9.49 10.54
CA TYR A 173 11.16 10.52 11.42
C TYR A 173 10.46 10.43 12.76
N VAL A 174 11.21 10.62 13.85
CA VAL A 174 10.73 10.59 15.23
C VAL A 174 11.09 11.90 15.91
N ASN A 175 10.07 12.66 16.34
CA ASN A 175 10.22 14.04 16.84
C ASN A 175 11.05 14.93 15.89
N GLY A 176 10.80 14.80 14.58
CA GLY A 176 11.54 15.46 13.50
C GLY A 176 12.91 14.86 13.14
N GLN A 177 13.55 14.05 13.99
CA GLN A 177 14.85 13.46 13.67
C GLN A 177 14.70 12.23 12.76
N PRO A 178 15.60 11.99 11.78
CA PRO A 178 15.56 10.77 10.98
C PRO A 178 15.73 9.51 11.83
N ALA A 179 14.80 8.56 11.72
CA ALA A 179 14.85 7.27 12.41
C ALA A 179 15.71 6.25 11.66
N GLY A 180 16.92 6.66 11.26
CA GLY A 180 17.82 5.95 10.34
C GLY A 180 17.75 6.46 8.89
N ASP A 181 18.49 5.81 7.98
CA ASP A 181 18.46 6.12 6.54
C ASP A 181 17.19 5.58 5.86
N MET A 182 16.86 6.09 4.67
CA MET A 182 15.72 5.64 3.89
C MET A 182 15.81 4.13 3.57
N ARG A 183 14.71 3.40 3.71
CA ARG A 183 14.60 1.97 3.37
C ARG A 183 13.75 1.76 2.12
N LEU A 184 14.01 0.68 1.38
CA LEU A 184 13.27 0.35 0.16
C LEU A 184 12.23 -0.74 0.41
N PHE A 185 11.08 -0.54 -0.22
CA PHE A 185 10.00 -1.51 -0.39
C PHE A 185 9.67 -1.59 -1.89
N THR A 186 9.11 -2.69 -2.37
CA THR A 186 8.68 -2.74 -3.78
C THR A 186 7.60 -1.69 -4.07
N GLU A 187 6.57 -1.59 -3.24
CA GLU A 187 5.54 -0.54 -3.28
C GLU A 187 5.06 -0.22 -1.86
N VAL A 188 4.99 1.06 -1.51
CA VAL A 188 4.35 1.54 -0.28
C VAL A 188 2.88 1.82 -0.59
N GLU A 189 1.99 0.95 -0.12
CA GLU A 189 0.57 0.96 -0.49
C GLU A 189 -0.23 1.96 0.35
N SER A 190 0.02 2.00 1.66
CA SER A 190 -0.56 3.00 2.55
C SER A 190 0.30 3.25 3.79
N ILE A 191 0.25 4.49 4.29
CA ILE A 191 0.72 4.84 5.63
C ILE A 191 -0.41 5.61 6.32
N GLU A 192 -0.87 5.09 7.45
CA GLU A 192 -1.99 5.63 8.23
C GLU A 192 -1.55 5.94 9.65
N LEU A 193 -1.77 7.17 10.13
CA LEU A 193 -1.58 7.47 11.55
C LEU A 193 -2.70 6.81 12.37
N LEU A 194 -2.32 5.91 13.27
CA LEU A 194 -3.23 5.27 14.23
C LEU A 194 -3.44 6.16 15.47
N ASN A 195 -2.39 6.91 15.84
CA ASN A 195 -2.36 7.96 16.85
C ASN A 195 -1.05 8.76 16.72
N ASP A 196 -0.88 9.82 17.51
CA ASP A 196 0.25 10.75 17.44
C ASP A 196 1.65 10.09 17.46
N GLY A 197 1.79 8.90 18.07
CA GLY A 197 3.05 8.17 18.18
C GLY A 197 3.10 6.85 17.43
N GLN A 198 2.07 6.50 16.65
CA GLN A 198 1.95 5.18 16.02
C GLN A 198 1.34 5.28 14.61
N LEU A 199 1.95 4.61 13.65
CA LEU A 199 1.44 4.47 12.29
C LEU A 199 1.24 2.99 11.92
N ARG A 200 0.42 2.76 10.91
CA ARG A 200 0.30 1.51 10.16
C ARG A 200 0.93 1.71 8.79
N LEU A 201 1.87 0.84 8.43
CA LEU A 201 2.46 0.74 7.11
C LEU A 201 1.90 -0.50 6.42
N SER A 202 1.34 -0.34 5.22
CA SER A 202 1.00 -1.43 4.32
C SER A 202 1.93 -1.37 3.11
N TRP A 203 2.49 -2.51 2.71
CA TRP A 203 3.41 -2.56 1.58
C TRP A 203 3.27 -3.86 0.78
N GLY A 204 3.48 -3.72 -0.52
CA GLY A 204 3.47 -4.83 -1.48
C GLY A 204 4.89 -5.25 -1.82
N GLU A 205 5.09 -6.56 -1.99
CA GLU A 205 6.34 -7.16 -2.47
C GLU A 205 6.13 -8.13 -3.62
N ARG A 206 7.20 -8.29 -4.40
CA ARG A 206 7.26 -9.27 -5.48
C ARG A 206 7.47 -10.66 -4.88
N GLY A 207 6.53 -11.58 -5.09
CA GLY A 207 6.65 -12.96 -4.64
C GLY A 207 7.71 -13.76 -5.40
N GLU A 208 7.65 -15.10 -5.30
CA GLU A 208 8.72 -16.01 -5.77
C GLU A 208 9.17 -15.82 -7.23
N ALA A 209 8.30 -15.29 -8.09
CA ALA A 209 8.62 -14.93 -9.47
C ALA A 209 8.32 -13.45 -9.73
N THR A 210 9.36 -12.65 -10.00
CA THR A 210 9.28 -11.20 -10.33
C THR A 210 8.26 -10.88 -11.45
N ALA A 211 8.05 -11.82 -12.38
CA ALA A 211 7.10 -11.68 -13.49
C ALA A 211 5.62 -11.80 -13.07
N ALA A 212 5.32 -12.28 -11.86
CA ALA A 212 3.96 -12.29 -11.30
C ALA A 212 3.51 -10.91 -10.82
N GLY A 213 4.44 -9.94 -10.72
CA GLY A 213 4.19 -8.62 -10.17
C GLY A 213 4.27 -8.63 -8.64
N ILE A 214 3.49 -7.75 -8.01
CA ILE A 214 3.30 -7.71 -6.56
C ILE A 214 2.20 -8.72 -6.23
N THR A 215 2.52 -9.67 -5.37
CA THR A 215 1.63 -10.77 -4.95
C THR A 215 1.57 -10.94 -3.45
N ASP A 216 2.58 -10.42 -2.77
CA ASP A 216 2.76 -10.56 -1.34
C ASP A 216 2.42 -9.19 -0.74
N HIS A 217 1.45 -9.14 0.16
CA HIS A 217 0.98 -7.90 0.77
C HIS A 217 1.10 -8.04 2.29
N TYR A 218 1.67 -7.03 2.93
CA TYR A 218 2.02 -7.05 4.34
C TYR A 218 1.53 -5.79 5.05
N THR A 219 1.31 -5.88 6.35
CA THR A 219 0.89 -4.75 7.18
C THR A 219 1.58 -4.81 8.53
N VAL A 220 2.16 -3.69 8.98
CA VAL A 220 2.84 -3.58 10.26
C VAL A 220 2.43 -2.29 10.98
N ASP A 221 2.21 -2.39 12.29
CA ASP A 221 2.01 -1.22 13.15
C ASP A 221 3.36 -0.85 13.77
N LEU A 222 3.82 0.38 13.55
CA LEU A 222 5.07 0.93 14.07
C LEU A 222 4.78 2.00 15.14
N THR A 223 5.49 1.96 16.26
CA THR A 223 5.49 3.03 17.27
C THR A 223 6.81 3.80 17.24
N ALA A 224 6.77 5.10 17.48
CA ALA A 224 7.96 5.86 17.87
C ALA A 224 8.42 5.41 19.28
N GLN A 225 9.71 5.09 19.44
CA GLN A 225 10.31 4.75 20.73
C GLN A 225 11.74 5.27 20.80
N GLY A 226 11.96 6.32 21.60
CA GLY A 226 13.25 7.00 21.68
C GLY A 226 13.50 7.84 20.42
N ASP A 227 14.57 7.51 19.70
CA ASP A 227 15.00 8.07 18.42
C ASP A 227 14.71 7.15 17.22
N ALA A 228 14.09 5.99 17.47
CA ALA A 228 13.80 4.97 16.46
C ALA A 228 12.31 4.64 16.36
N VAL A 229 11.93 3.97 15.27
CA VAL A 229 10.64 3.28 15.16
C VAL A 229 10.79 1.82 15.56
N GLN A 230 9.74 1.25 16.17
CA GLN A 230 9.70 -0.16 16.57
C GLN A 230 8.39 -0.82 16.10
N PRO A 231 8.46 -1.99 15.44
CA PRO A 231 7.27 -2.73 15.04
C PRO A 231 6.61 -3.39 16.28
N VAL A 232 5.30 -3.16 16.46
CA VAL A 232 4.54 -3.60 17.64
C VAL A 232 3.41 -4.59 17.33
N ALA A 233 2.92 -4.65 16.08
CA ALA A 233 1.94 -5.63 15.62
C ALA A 233 2.03 -5.84 14.11
N GLY A 234 1.37 -6.89 13.60
CA GLY A 234 1.36 -7.24 12.17
C GLY A 234 2.56 -8.08 11.73
N ASP A 235 3.00 -7.91 10.48
CA ASP A 235 4.04 -8.68 9.80
C ASP A 235 5.47 -8.27 10.23
N VAL A 236 5.72 -8.29 11.54
CA VAL A 236 6.96 -7.82 12.18
C VAL A 236 8.22 -8.48 11.64
N GLU A 237 8.20 -9.78 11.34
CA GLU A 237 9.34 -10.49 10.77
C GLU A 237 9.66 -10.00 9.36
N GLN A 238 8.65 -9.81 8.52
CA GLN A 238 8.81 -9.35 7.14
C GLN A 238 9.29 -7.90 7.12
N PHE A 239 8.68 -7.01 7.93
CA PHE A 239 9.15 -5.64 8.07
C PHE A 239 10.64 -5.59 8.45
N ASN A 240 11.06 -6.37 9.45
CA ASN A 240 12.45 -6.42 9.89
C ASN A 240 13.42 -6.95 8.81
N ARG A 241 12.96 -7.79 7.87
CA ARG A 241 13.79 -8.24 6.73
C ARG A 241 14.10 -7.13 5.74
N PHE A 242 13.26 -6.11 5.60
CA PHE A 242 13.51 -4.93 4.76
C PHE A 242 14.17 -3.80 5.55
N TRP A 243 13.64 -3.49 6.74
CA TRP A 243 14.07 -2.36 7.56
C TRP A 243 15.53 -2.47 8.05
N ASN A 244 16.03 -3.69 8.28
CA ASN A 244 17.42 -3.89 8.74
C ASN A 244 18.46 -4.04 7.62
N GLN A 245 18.08 -3.84 6.34
CA GLN A 245 19.04 -3.79 5.24
C GLN A 245 19.78 -2.44 5.19
N SER A 246 20.85 -2.35 4.40
CA SER A 246 21.50 -1.08 4.08
C SER A 246 20.53 -0.15 3.35
N GLY A 247 20.38 1.08 3.84
CA GLY A 247 19.50 2.09 3.25
C GLY A 247 20.19 3.07 2.33
N TYR A 248 19.53 4.22 2.12
CA TYR A 248 19.99 5.32 1.30
C TYR A 248 20.03 6.62 2.10
N LEU A 249 21.09 7.41 1.92
CA LEU A 249 21.40 8.55 2.75
C LEU A 249 20.39 9.69 2.57
N LEU A 250 19.80 10.10 3.68
CA LEU A 250 19.02 11.33 3.83
C LEU A 250 20.01 12.48 4.02
N ASN A 251 20.52 12.99 2.90
CA ASN A 251 21.39 14.18 2.86
C ASN A 251 20.65 15.44 3.33
#